data_AF-A0A833DJ81-F1
#
_entry.id   AF-A0A833DJ81-F1
#
_cell.length_a   1.000
_cell.length_b   1.000
_cell.length_c   1.000
_cell.angle_alpha   90.00
_cell.angle_beta   90.00
_cell.angle_gamma   90.00
#
_symmetry.space_group_name_H-M   'P 1'
#
loop_
_entity.id
_entity.type
_entity.pdbx_description
1 polymer ?
#
loop_
_entity_poly.entity_id
_entity_poly.type
_entity_poly.pdbx_seq_one_letter_code
_entity_poly.pdbx_strand_id
1 'polypeptide(L)'
;MKNFGTLEYVLDKYSGTWTWKITGVRAIMMVSKLIPKLWYGDGPNEAIIPDDANSIKQIKWISEKYPLEILSKSIWQRKMSAKLIKKPRSTKTEKLSKATPGKQFQGKLLNFQKEGLDFLLKSSGNALLADEMGLGKTVQTLAYIASEKQALPVLVV
;
A
#
# COMPACT_ATOMS: atom_id res chain seq x y z
N MET A 1 28.02 14.61 -13.29
CA MET A 1 26.58 14.94 -13.22
C MET A 1 26.29 15.39 -11.80
N LYS A 2 25.94 16.66 -11.57
CA LYS A 2 25.63 17.16 -10.21
C LYS A 2 24.23 16.67 -9.83
N ASN A 3 24.09 16.08 -8.64
CA ASN A 3 22.81 15.57 -8.12
C ASN A 3 21.74 16.66 -8.15
N PHE A 4 20.50 16.28 -8.51
CA PHE A 4 19.41 17.22 -8.68
C PHE A 4 18.91 17.80 -7.35
N GLY A 5 19.10 17.03 -6.27
CA GLY A 5 18.70 17.35 -4.91
C GLY A 5 18.77 16.10 -4.03
N THR A 6 18.53 16.26 -2.74
CA THR A 6 18.40 15.14 -1.80
C THR A 6 16.96 15.01 -1.29
N LEU A 7 16.56 13.79 -0.95
CA LEU A 7 15.27 13.47 -0.33
C LEU A 7 15.51 12.75 1.00
N GLU A 8 14.98 13.32 2.07
CA GLU A 8 15.08 12.80 3.43
C GLU A 8 13.69 12.74 4.09
N TYR A 9 13.50 11.80 5.02
CA TYR A 9 12.28 11.69 5.81
C TYR A 9 12.56 12.18 7.23
N VAL A 10 11.95 13.31 7.60
CA VAL A 10 12.27 14.05 8.83
C VAL A 10 10.99 14.34 9.61
N LEU A 11 11.08 14.36 10.94
CA LEU A 11 10.02 14.86 11.80
C LEU A 11 10.04 16.38 11.77
N ASP A 12 9.00 17.00 11.21
CA ASP A 12 8.91 18.45 11.14
C ASP A 12 8.65 19.04 12.53
N LYS A 13 9.43 20.07 12.88
CA LYS A 13 9.40 20.69 14.21
C LYS A 13 8.12 21.48 14.46
N TYR A 14 7.52 22.03 13.42
CA TYR A 14 6.34 22.89 13.54
C TYR A 14 5.03 22.10 13.51
N SER A 15 4.88 21.18 12.55
CA SER A 15 3.68 20.35 12.45
C SER A 15 3.69 19.15 13.41
N GLY A 16 4.86 18.74 13.92
CA GLY A 16 5.00 17.52 14.72
C GLY A 16 4.70 16.24 13.94
N THR A 17 4.64 16.32 12.61
CA THR A 17 4.34 15.18 11.73
C THR A 17 5.58 14.75 10.94
N TRP A 18 5.64 13.48 10.58
CA TRP A 18 6.69 12.98 9.70
C TRP A 18 6.45 13.45 8.27
N THR A 19 7.47 14.04 7.66
CA THR A 19 7.39 14.70 6.36
C THR A 19 8.59 14.36 5.50
N TRP A 20 8.47 14.62 4.20
CA TRP A 20 9.55 14.51 3.25
C TRP A 20 10.24 15.85 3.07
N LYS A 21 11.51 15.92 3.44
CA LYS A 21 12.38 17.07 3.22
C LYS A 21 13.13 16.89 1.91
N ILE A 22 12.95 17.83 0.98
CA ILE A 22 13.70 17.92 -0.26
C ILE A 22 14.66 19.10 -0.18
N THR A 23 15.92 18.86 -0.55
CA THR A 23 16.91 19.92 -0.69
C THR A 23 17.39 20.07 -2.12
N GLY A 24 17.76 21.28 -2.51
CA GLY A 24 18.33 21.59 -3.82
C GLY A 24 17.47 22.57 -4.62
N VAL A 25 18.12 23.62 -5.14
CA VAL A 25 17.46 24.75 -5.83
C VAL A 25 16.52 24.27 -6.94
N ARG A 26 17.00 23.39 -7.82
CA ARG A 26 16.23 22.90 -8.98
C ARG A 26 15.13 21.92 -8.57
N ALA A 27 15.40 21.06 -7.59
CA ALA A 27 14.41 20.14 -7.05
C ALA A 27 13.24 20.90 -6.45
N ILE A 28 13.51 21.92 -5.63
CA ILE A 28 12.49 22.74 -4.98
C ILE A 28 11.65 23.49 -5.99
N MET A 29 12.26 24.10 -7.02
CA MET A 29 11.51 24.78 -8.09
C MET A 29 10.56 23.86 -8.85
N MET A 30 10.91 22.58 -9.02
CA MET A 30 10.05 21.60 -9.69
C MET A 30 8.93 21.13 -8.76
N VAL A 31 9.27 20.83 -7.51
CA VAL A 31 8.31 20.34 -6.52
C VAL A 31 7.29 21.42 -6.18
N SER A 32 7.68 22.69 -6.06
CA SER A 32 6.75 23.81 -5.78
C SER A 32 5.70 24.01 -6.87
N LYS A 33 6.02 23.67 -8.12
CA LYS A 33 5.06 23.69 -9.22
C LYS A 33 4.09 22.51 -9.19
N LEU A 34 4.50 21.38 -8.62
CA LEU A 34 3.72 20.13 -8.62
C LEU A 34 2.89 19.95 -7.34
N ILE A 35 3.43 20.37 -6.20
CA ILE A 35 2.87 20.14 -4.87
C ILE A 35 2.52 21.49 -4.24
N PRO A 36 1.29 22.00 -4.42
CA PRO A 36 0.89 23.30 -3.88
C PRO A 36 0.82 23.32 -2.34
N LYS A 37 0.78 22.16 -1.69
CA LYS A 37 0.71 22.02 -0.22
C LYS A 37 2.07 21.98 0.48
N LEU A 38 3.17 22.15 -0.26
CA LEU A 38 4.49 22.21 0.36
C LEU A 38 4.69 23.53 1.11
N TRP A 39 5.62 23.53 2.06
CA TRP A 39 6.13 24.75 2.68
C TRP A 39 7.66 24.75 2.68
N TYR A 40 8.24 25.93 2.83
CA TYR A 40 9.70 26.09 2.89
C TYR A 40 10.19 25.80 4.31
N GLY A 41 11.31 25.10 4.43
CA GLY A 41 11.95 24.82 5.71
C GLY A 41 12.80 25.98 6.22
N ASP A 42 13.54 25.75 7.31
CA ASP A 42 14.40 26.76 7.93
C ASP A 42 15.64 27.13 7.08
N GLY A 43 16.05 26.27 6.13
CA GLY A 43 17.22 26.48 5.28
C GLY A 43 16.93 27.12 3.92
N PRO A 44 17.89 27.83 3.30
CA PRO A 44 17.69 28.60 2.05
C PRO A 44 17.41 27.76 0.80
N ASN A 45 17.42 26.42 0.90
CA ASN A 45 17.11 25.50 -0.19
C ASN A 45 16.50 24.22 0.37
N GLU A 46 15.46 24.38 1.19
CA GLU A 46 14.73 23.27 1.80
C GLU A 46 13.23 23.44 1.59
N ALA A 47 12.59 22.39 1.12
CA ALA A 47 11.13 22.30 1.06
C ALA A 47 10.66 21.07 1.83
N ILE A 48 9.59 21.25 2.60
CA ILE A 48 8.95 20.21 3.39
C ILE A 48 7.64 19.85 2.69
N ILE A 49 7.44 18.55 2.51
CA ILE A 49 6.31 17.97 1.80
C ILE A 49 5.59 17.03 2.75
N PRO A 50 4.26 17.16 2.90
CA PRO A 50 3.50 16.25 3.75
C PRO A 50 3.55 14.80 3.22
N ASP A 51 3.56 13.83 4.13
CA ASP A 51 3.54 12.40 3.78
C ASP A 51 2.14 11.95 3.34
N ASP A 52 1.73 12.34 2.14
CA ASP A 52 0.45 11.96 1.55
C ASP A 52 0.59 11.10 0.28
N ALA A 53 -0.49 10.40 -0.04
CA ALA A 53 -0.55 9.46 -1.15
C ALA A 53 -0.29 10.10 -2.52
N ASN A 54 -0.55 11.39 -2.70
CA ASN A 54 -0.33 12.12 -3.95
C ASN A 54 1.08 12.72 -3.99
N SER A 55 1.55 13.30 -2.88
CA SER A 55 2.90 13.79 -2.70
C SER A 55 3.93 12.70 -2.95
N ILE A 56 3.74 11.50 -2.40
CA ILE A 56 4.60 10.34 -2.67
C ILE A 56 4.65 10.00 -4.18
N LYS A 57 3.51 10.07 -4.89
CA LYS A 57 3.47 9.81 -6.34
C LYS A 57 4.22 10.88 -7.13
N GLN A 58 4.05 12.15 -6.74
CA GLN A 58 4.70 13.28 -7.40
C GLN A 58 6.22 13.25 -7.18
N ILE A 59 6.68 12.99 -5.96
CA ILE A 59 8.10 12.80 -5.65
C ILE A 59 8.68 11.64 -6.47
N LYS A 60 7.94 10.52 -6.58
CA LYS A 60 8.37 9.37 -7.39
C LYS A 60 8.58 9.76 -8.85
N TRP A 61 7.61 10.44 -9.44
CA TRP A 61 7.69 10.88 -10.84
C TRP A 61 8.85 11.83 -11.10
N ILE A 62 9.14 12.74 -10.17
CA ILE A 62 10.32 13.61 -10.24
C ILE A 62 11.59 12.78 -10.17
N SER A 63 11.69 11.83 -9.22
CA SER A 63 12.86 10.97 -9.05
C SER A 63 13.15 10.08 -10.26
N GLU A 64 12.14 9.70 -11.04
CA GLU A 64 12.28 8.92 -12.28
C GLU A 64 12.86 9.77 -13.42
N LYS A 65 12.51 11.06 -13.48
CA LYS A 65 12.96 11.99 -14.52
C LYS A 65 14.25 12.73 -14.18
N TYR A 66 14.50 12.95 -12.89
CA TYR A 66 15.61 13.71 -12.37
C TYR A 66 16.24 12.95 -11.20
N PRO A 67 17.50 12.52 -11.29
CA PRO A 67 18.12 11.69 -10.26
C PRO A 67 18.26 12.48 -8.95
N LEU A 68 17.50 12.07 -7.95
CA LEU A 68 17.53 12.55 -6.57
C LEU A 68 18.32 11.58 -5.69
N GLU A 69 19.13 12.10 -4.78
CA GLU A 69 19.78 11.29 -3.75
C GLU A 69 18.82 11.04 -2.61
N ILE A 70 18.30 9.82 -2.55
CA ILE A 70 17.40 9.39 -1.48
C ILE A 70 18.27 8.97 -0.29
N LEU A 71 18.25 9.78 0.77
CA LEU A 71 18.95 9.50 2.02
C LEU A 71 18.19 8.43 2.82
N SER A 72 16.85 8.56 2.89
CA SER A 72 15.97 7.63 3.63
C SER A 72 15.46 6.47 2.76
N LYS A 73 16.38 5.69 2.16
CA LYS A 73 16.05 4.64 1.17
C LYS A 73 15.06 3.58 1.67
N SER A 74 15.21 3.11 2.91
CA SER A 74 14.36 2.06 3.49
C SER A 74 12.91 2.51 3.64
N ILE A 75 12.70 3.74 4.14
CA ILE A 75 11.37 4.33 4.32
C ILE A 75 10.74 4.60 2.95
N TRP A 76 11.52 5.14 2.02
CA TRP A 76 11.08 5.38 0.65
C TRP A 76 10.62 4.09 -0.03
N GLN A 77 11.43 3.03 0.03
CA GLN A 77 11.08 1.72 -0.52
C GLN A 77 9.83 1.13 0.11
N ARG A 78 9.66 1.25 1.44
CA ARG A 78 8.46 0.80 2.15
C ARG A 78 7.21 1.57 1.74
N LYS A 79 7.30 2.89 1.58
CA LYS A 79 6.17 3.75 1.16
C LYS A 79 5.83 3.54 -0.32
N MET A 80 6.81 3.20 -1.15
CA MET A 80 6.62 2.75 -2.54
C MET A 80 5.94 1.39 -2.61
N SER A 81 6.36 0.42 -1.79
CA SER A 81 5.84 -0.96 -1.82
C SER A 81 4.47 -1.11 -1.17
N ALA A 82 4.10 -0.24 -0.22
CA ALA A 82 2.78 -0.25 0.43
C ALA A 82 1.60 -0.12 -0.56
N LYS A 83 1.82 0.38 -1.78
CA LYS A 83 0.80 0.43 -2.86
C LYS A 83 0.90 -0.69 -3.89
N LEU A 84 1.94 -1.52 -3.87
CA LEU A 84 2.20 -2.53 -4.89
C LEU A 84 1.52 -3.89 -4.61
N ILE A 85 0.89 -4.09 -3.44
CA ILE A 85 -0.03 -5.22 -3.24
C ILE A 85 -1.44 -4.83 -3.72
N LYS A 86 -1.55 -4.32 -4.96
CA LYS A 86 -2.81 -4.49 -5.69
C LYS A 86 -2.63 -5.75 -6.52
N LYS A 87 -2.98 -6.90 -5.93
CA LYS A 87 -3.14 -8.14 -6.71
C LYS A 87 -4.01 -7.79 -7.94
N PRO A 88 -3.59 -8.16 -9.17
CA PRO A 88 -4.32 -7.83 -10.37
C PRO A 88 -5.75 -8.38 -10.26
N ARG A 89 -6.76 -7.53 -10.48
CA ARG A 89 -8.16 -7.95 -10.53
C ARG A 89 -8.33 -8.85 -11.73
N SER A 90 -8.41 -10.18 -11.54
CA SER A 90 -8.94 -11.03 -12.59
C SER A 90 -10.45 -10.75 -12.69
N THR A 91 -10.86 -10.18 -13.81
CA THR A 91 -12.28 -9.95 -14.14
C THR A 91 -12.93 -11.19 -14.74
N LYS A 92 -12.16 -12.28 -14.93
CA LYS A 92 -12.67 -13.54 -15.44
C LYS A 92 -13.24 -14.35 -14.28
N THR A 93 -14.52 -14.65 -14.37
CA THR A 93 -15.23 -15.63 -13.54
C THR A 93 -14.64 -17.01 -13.83
N GLU A 94 -13.48 -17.30 -13.25
CA GLU A 94 -12.92 -18.65 -13.30
C GLU A 94 -13.88 -19.60 -12.60
N LYS A 95 -14.04 -20.80 -13.16
CA LYS A 95 -14.83 -21.85 -12.52
C LYS A 95 -14.27 -22.10 -11.12
N LEU A 96 -15.13 -22.04 -10.12
CA LEU A 96 -14.76 -22.29 -8.74
C LEU A 96 -14.42 -23.77 -8.57
N SER A 97 -13.34 -24.00 -7.83
CA SER A 97 -12.85 -25.31 -7.45
C SER A 97 -12.96 -25.47 -5.93
N LYS A 98 -12.84 -26.71 -5.44
CA LYS A 98 -12.92 -26.97 -3.99
C LYS A 98 -11.55 -26.73 -3.36
N ALA A 99 -11.31 -25.52 -2.85
CA ALA A 99 -10.07 -25.18 -2.18
C ALA A 99 -9.91 -25.92 -0.84
N THR A 100 -8.65 -26.19 -0.48
CA THR A 100 -8.27 -26.71 0.84
C THR A 100 -7.87 -25.56 1.76
N PRO A 101 -8.38 -25.51 3.00
CA PRO A 101 -8.01 -24.46 3.94
C PRO A 101 -6.55 -24.62 4.42
N GLY A 102 -5.95 -23.51 4.84
CA GLY A 102 -4.61 -23.48 5.41
C GLY A 102 -4.46 -24.32 6.68
N LYS A 103 -3.23 -24.76 6.98
CA LYS A 103 -2.92 -25.70 8.08
C LYS A 103 -3.38 -25.25 9.46
N GLN A 104 -3.53 -23.94 9.68
CA GLN A 104 -3.96 -23.38 10.96
C GLN A 104 -5.47 -23.52 11.19
N PHE A 105 -6.26 -23.77 10.14
CA PHE A 105 -7.70 -23.92 10.25
C PHE A 105 -8.08 -25.31 10.79
N GLN A 106 -8.74 -25.35 11.94
CA GLN A 106 -9.11 -26.61 12.61
C GLN A 106 -10.55 -27.10 12.31
N GLY A 107 -11.24 -26.49 11.34
CA GLY A 107 -12.60 -26.86 10.95
C GLY A 107 -12.69 -27.78 9.73
N LYS A 108 -13.87 -28.36 9.51
CA LYS A 108 -14.21 -29.05 8.26
C LYS A 108 -15.13 -28.16 7.42
N LEU A 109 -14.69 -27.81 6.21
CA LEU A 109 -15.51 -27.08 5.26
C LEU A 109 -16.42 -28.02 4.47
N LEU A 110 -17.68 -27.61 4.30
CA LEU A 110 -18.62 -28.23 3.35
C LEU A 110 -18.19 -27.93 1.91
N ASN A 111 -18.70 -28.69 0.93
CA ASN A 111 -18.28 -28.55 -0.47
C ASN A 111 -18.49 -27.13 -1.02
N PHE A 112 -19.64 -26.52 -0.76
CA PHE A 112 -19.92 -25.14 -1.17
C PHE A 112 -19.03 -24.12 -0.44
N GLN A 113 -18.66 -24.38 0.83
CA GLN A 113 -17.75 -23.51 1.58
C GLN A 113 -16.33 -23.57 1.03
N LYS A 114 -15.90 -24.71 0.48
CA LYS A 114 -14.61 -24.86 -0.22
C LYS A 114 -14.59 -24.08 -1.53
N GLU A 115 -15.72 -24.03 -2.23
CA GLU A 115 -15.89 -23.19 -3.43
C GLU A 115 -15.90 -21.69 -3.07
N GLY A 116 -16.58 -21.32 -1.98
CA GLY A 116 -16.52 -19.97 -1.42
C GLY A 116 -15.10 -19.56 -1.00
N LEU A 117 -14.33 -20.48 -0.40
CA LEU A 117 -12.91 -20.23 -0.09
C LEU A 117 -12.07 -19.99 -1.34
N ASP A 118 -12.25 -20.80 -2.40
CA ASP A 118 -11.55 -20.60 -3.68
C ASP A 118 -11.91 -19.25 -4.30
N PHE A 119 -13.18 -18.87 -4.24
CA PHE A 119 -13.64 -17.54 -4.66
C PHE A 119 -12.92 -16.42 -3.90
N LEU A 120 -12.83 -16.49 -2.57
CA LEU A 120 -12.14 -15.50 -1.75
C LEU A 120 -10.64 -15.40 -2.08
N LEU A 121 -9.97 -16.54 -2.29
CA LEU A 121 -8.55 -16.59 -2.66
C LEU A 121 -8.27 -15.94 -4.03
N LYS A 122 -9.15 -16.16 -5.01
CA LYS A 122 -9.07 -15.55 -6.35
C LYS A 122 -9.43 -14.06 -6.35
N SER A 123 -10.31 -13.64 -5.44
CA SER A 123 -10.84 -12.27 -5.34
C SER A 123 -9.82 -11.23 -4.88
N SER A 124 -8.57 -11.63 -4.61
CA SER A 124 -7.45 -10.69 -4.41
C SER A 124 -7.70 -9.65 -3.29
N GLY A 125 -8.45 -10.05 -2.27
CA GLY A 125 -8.77 -9.25 -1.07
C GLY A 125 -10.06 -8.42 -1.15
N ASN A 126 -10.77 -8.36 -2.28
CA ASN A 126 -12.06 -7.67 -2.38
C ASN A 126 -13.15 -8.63 -2.85
N ALA A 127 -14.00 -9.09 -1.93
CA ALA A 127 -15.06 -10.06 -2.21
C ALA A 127 -16.32 -9.74 -1.41
N LEU A 128 -17.48 -10.12 -1.95
CA LEU A 128 -18.77 -10.10 -1.26
C LEU A 128 -19.36 -11.51 -1.27
N LEU A 129 -19.48 -12.13 -0.10
CA LEU A 129 -20.20 -13.40 0.05
C LEU A 129 -21.70 -13.10 0.20
N ALA A 130 -22.46 -13.31 -0.87
CA ALA A 130 -23.91 -13.08 -0.92
C ALA A 130 -24.73 -14.37 -0.68
N ASP A 131 -24.11 -15.39 -0.09
CA ASP A 131 -24.77 -16.65 0.27
C ASP A 131 -25.90 -16.42 1.29
N GLU A 132 -26.88 -17.32 1.30
CA GLU A 132 -27.96 -17.37 2.28
C GLU A 132 -27.47 -17.37 3.75
N MET A 133 -28.35 -16.91 4.64
CA MET A 133 -28.09 -16.93 6.09
C MET A 133 -27.96 -18.37 6.61
N GLY A 134 -27.13 -18.57 7.64
CA GLY A 134 -26.86 -19.89 8.22
C GLY A 134 -25.86 -20.78 7.46
N LEU A 135 -25.36 -20.38 6.28
CA LEU A 135 -24.40 -21.17 5.50
C LEU A 135 -22.94 -21.14 6.01
N GLY A 136 -22.70 -20.51 7.15
CA GLY A 136 -21.38 -20.49 7.79
C GLY A 136 -20.37 -19.53 7.14
N LYS A 137 -20.82 -18.34 6.71
CA LYS A 137 -19.94 -17.28 6.16
C LYS A 137 -18.75 -16.97 7.07
N THR A 138 -18.97 -16.91 8.39
CA THR A 138 -17.89 -16.74 9.39
C THR A 138 -16.82 -17.82 9.27
N VAL A 139 -17.23 -19.08 9.11
CA VAL A 139 -16.30 -20.22 8.99
C VAL A 139 -15.52 -20.11 7.68
N GLN A 140 -16.16 -19.71 6.58
CA GLN A 140 -15.48 -19.43 5.30
C GLN A 140 -14.46 -18.31 5.43
N THR A 141 -14.81 -17.20 6.10
CA THR A 141 -13.89 -16.06 6.33
C THR A 141 -12.68 -16.46 7.18
N LEU A 142 -12.88 -17.23 8.25
CA LEU A 142 -11.77 -17.73 9.07
C LEU A 142 -10.86 -18.68 8.28
N ALA A 143 -11.44 -19.54 7.44
CA ALA A 143 -10.68 -20.40 6.54
C ALA A 143 -9.86 -19.58 5.53
N TYR A 144 -10.40 -18.46 5.04
CA TYR A 144 -9.68 -17.55 4.15
C TYR A 144 -8.50 -16.88 4.87
N ILE A 145 -8.72 -16.31 6.06
CA ILE A 145 -7.65 -15.70 6.87
C ILE A 145 -6.53 -16.70 7.15
N ALA A 146 -6.87 -17.95 7.46
CA ALA A 146 -5.88 -19.01 7.69
C ALA A 146 -5.14 -19.47 6.42
N SER A 147 -5.69 -19.20 5.24
CA SER A 147 -5.14 -19.65 3.95
C SER A 147 -4.31 -18.57 3.24
N GLU A 148 -4.69 -17.30 3.38
CA GLU A 148 -4.04 -16.18 2.71
C GLU A 148 -2.76 -15.76 3.43
N LYS A 149 -1.62 -15.82 2.72
CA LYS A 149 -0.28 -15.56 3.30
C LYS A 149 -0.11 -14.13 3.83
N GLN A 150 -0.87 -13.19 3.30
CA GLN A 150 -0.81 -11.76 3.64
C GLN A 150 -2.06 -11.30 4.41
N ALA A 151 -2.81 -12.22 5.03
CA ALA A 151 -4.01 -11.85 5.79
C ALA A 151 -3.68 -11.11 7.10
N LEU A 152 -2.48 -11.30 7.67
CA LEU A 152 -2.09 -10.74 8.96
C LEU A 152 -1.21 -9.47 8.77
N PRO A 153 -1.39 -8.44 9.62
CA PRO A 153 -2.40 -8.31 10.68
C PRO A 153 -3.82 -8.12 10.12
N VAL A 154 -4.84 -8.70 10.80
CA VAL A 154 -6.24 -8.68 10.36
C VAL A 154 -7.13 -7.92 11.35
N LEU A 155 -8.09 -7.15 10.83
CA LEU A 155 -9.16 -6.53 11.60
C LEU A 155 -10.50 -7.17 11.18
N VAL A 156 -11.27 -7.62 12.16
CA VAL A 156 -12.64 -8.14 11.99
C VAL A 156 -13.56 -7.21 12.77
N VAL A 157 -14.64 -6.75 12.13
CA VAL A 157 -15.63 -5.84 12.70
C VAL A 157 -16.98 -6.55 12.74
#